data_AF-A0A1V4RPT7-F1
#
_entry.id   AF-A0A1V4RPT7-F1
#
_cell.length_a   1.000
_cell.length_b   1.000
_cell.length_c   1.000
_cell.angle_alpha   90.00
_cell.angle_beta   90.00
_cell.angle_gamma   90.00
#
_symmetry.space_group_name_H-M   'P 1'
#
loop_
_entity.id
_entity.type
_entity.pdbx_description
1 polymer ?
#
loop_
_entity_poly.entity_id
_entity_poly.type
_entity_poly.pdbx_seq_one_letter_code
_entity_poly.pdbx_strand_id
1 'polypeptide(L)'
;MFIWFLGLIIVLIKGKWASLIVPNQFAPDFTAILIVYLFLYYGPAAAGMFAFGQGLVMDIYSGGLYGLFTLLYLCVYAGIYLGRRLFNFLDPKGQALIVSLSVLLEKLFFIIILTIFSEGIIFSCSFLWISVVSAISSGLIAPVIFSLLSRQKVIPV
;
A
#
# COMPACT_ATOMS: atom_id res chain seq x y z
N MET A 1 -15.50 -5.97 -7.72
CA MET A 1 -15.39 -5.04 -8.86
C MET A 1 -15.18 -3.59 -8.42
N PHE A 2 -16.01 -3.02 -7.53
CA PHE A 2 -15.88 -1.62 -7.05
C PHE A 2 -14.49 -1.26 -6.49
N ILE A 3 -13.89 -2.15 -5.68
CA ILE A 3 -12.56 -1.95 -5.07
C ILE A 3 -11.44 -1.80 -6.12
N TRP A 4 -11.58 -2.47 -7.26
CA TRP A 4 -10.62 -2.38 -8.35
C TRP A 4 -10.65 -1.00 -9.01
N PHE A 5 -11.85 -0.48 -9.28
CA PHE A 5 -12.02 0.88 -9.80
C PHE A 5 -11.56 1.93 -8.80
N LEU A 6 -11.85 1.75 -7.51
CA LEU A 6 -11.37 2.64 -6.46
C LEU A 6 -9.83 2.68 -6.41
N GLY A 7 -9.19 1.52 -6.48
CA GLY A 7 -7.73 1.39 -6.58
C GLY A 7 -7.17 2.15 -7.79
N LEU A 8 -7.76 1.96 -8.97
CA LEU A 8 -7.34 2.67 -10.18
C LEU A 8 -7.44 4.18 -10.03
N ILE A 9 -8.55 4.70 -9.48
CA ILE A 9 -8.71 6.15 -9.24
C ILE A 9 -7.63 6.65 -8.29
N ILE A 10 -7.34 5.92 -7.21
CA ILE A 10 -6.30 6.28 -6.23
C ILE A 10 -4.92 6.31 -6.90
N VAL A 11 -4.59 5.30 -7.71
CA VAL A 11 -3.31 5.23 -8.45
C VAL A 11 -3.20 6.35 -9.47
N LEU A 12 -4.26 6.66 -10.21
CA LEU A 12 -4.27 7.75 -11.20
C LEU A 12 -4.08 9.12 -10.55
N ILE A 13 -4.73 9.35 -9.40
CA ILE A 13 -4.51 10.56 -8.60
C ILE A 13 -3.06 10.57 -8.08
N LYS A 14 -2.55 9.46 -7.55
CA LYS A 14 -1.18 9.38 -7.02
C LYS A 14 -0.13 9.63 -8.11
N GLY A 15 -0.28 9.04 -9.30
CA GLY A 15 0.66 9.14 -10.42
C GLY A 15 0.78 10.55 -11.00
N LYS A 16 -0.34 11.27 -11.17
CA LYS A 16 -0.32 12.66 -11.68
C LYS A 16 0.37 13.61 -10.69
N TRP A 17 0.19 13.39 -9.40
CA TRP A 17 0.76 14.21 -8.34
C TRP A 17 2.21 13.86 -8.01
N ALA A 18 2.64 12.61 -8.24
CA ALA A 18 4.02 12.17 -8.04
C ALA A 18 5.02 12.88 -8.98
N SER A 19 4.56 13.34 -10.16
CA SER A 19 5.40 14.04 -11.14
C SER A 19 5.70 15.51 -10.81
N LEU A 20 4.87 16.14 -9.97
CA LEU A 20 4.89 17.61 -9.83
C LEU A 20 5.63 18.07 -8.58
N ILE A 21 5.42 17.46 -7.40
CA ILE A 21 5.96 18.02 -6.15
C ILE A 21 6.11 16.91 -5.10
N VAL A 22 7.35 16.53 -4.77
CA VAL A 22 7.69 16.04 -3.42
C VAL A 22 7.51 17.26 -2.50
N PRO A 23 6.46 17.35 -1.64
CA PRO A 23 6.20 16.42 -0.56
C PRO A 23 4.69 16.21 -0.28
N ASN A 24 4.09 15.11 -0.76
CA ASN A 24 2.81 14.61 -0.22
C ASN A 24 3.01 13.33 0.62
N GLN A 25 4.16 13.24 1.28
CA GLN A 25 4.58 12.03 2.02
C GLN A 25 3.80 11.83 3.34
N PHE A 26 3.00 12.83 3.75
CA PHE A 26 2.13 12.75 4.93
C PHE A 26 0.80 12.02 4.68
N ALA A 27 0.52 11.63 3.43
CA ALA A 27 -0.71 10.93 3.11
C ALA A 27 -0.63 9.44 3.50
N PRO A 28 -1.72 8.86 4.02
CA PRO A 28 -1.81 7.42 4.25
C PRO A 28 -1.76 6.66 2.91
N ASP A 29 -1.12 5.51 2.88
CA ASP A 29 -1.00 4.71 1.66
C ASP A 29 -2.26 3.88 1.44
N PHE A 30 -3.26 4.51 0.81
CA PHE A 30 -4.54 3.88 0.51
C PHE A 30 -4.40 2.62 -0.36
N THR A 31 -3.35 2.51 -1.19
CA THR A 31 -3.15 1.32 -2.03
C THR A 31 -2.78 0.11 -1.18
N ALA A 32 -1.84 0.27 -0.25
CA ALA A 32 -1.48 -0.77 0.71
C ALA A 32 -2.68 -1.16 1.59
N ILE A 33 -3.47 -0.19 2.05
CA ILE A 33 -4.71 -0.43 2.81
C ILE A 33 -5.66 -1.33 2.01
N LEU A 34 -5.85 -1.07 0.71
CA LEU A 34 -6.72 -1.89 -0.15
C LEU A 34 -6.17 -3.28 -0.42
N ILE A 35 -4.85 -3.44 -0.57
CA ILE A 35 -4.20 -4.75 -0.70
C ILE A 35 -4.48 -5.60 0.54
N VAL A 36 -4.27 -5.02 1.74
CA VAL A 36 -4.58 -5.71 3.00
C VAL A 36 -6.06 -6.04 3.10
N TYR A 37 -6.94 -5.10 2.76
CA TYR A 37 -8.39 -5.33 2.78
C TYR A 37 -8.80 -6.49 1.86
N LEU A 38 -8.31 -6.52 0.63
CA LEU A 38 -8.57 -7.60 -0.32
C LEU A 38 -8.04 -8.93 0.20
N PHE A 39 -6.85 -8.92 0.82
CA PHE A 39 -6.24 -10.12 1.38
C PHE A 39 -7.12 -10.73 2.46
N LEU A 40 -7.65 -9.88 3.35
CA LEU A 40 -8.47 -10.27 4.48
C LEU A 40 -9.86 -10.77 4.09
N TYR A 41 -10.53 -10.06 3.19
CA TYR A 41 -11.96 -10.25 2.92
C TYR A 41 -12.27 -10.97 1.61
N TYR A 42 -11.31 -11.09 0.69
CA TYR A 42 -11.46 -11.73 -0.62
C TYR A 42 -10.37 -12.78 -0.91
N GLY A 43 -9.38 -12.90 -0.02
CA GLY A 43 -8.36 -13.94 -0.06
C GLY A 43 -7.05 -13.55 -0.78
N PRO A 44 -6.03 -14.41 -0.68
CA PRO A 44 -4.67 -14.12 -1.16
C PRO A 44 -4.62 -13.92 -2.69
N ALA A 45 -5.32 -14.75 -3.46
CA ALA A 45 -5.31 -14.65 -4.92
C ALA A 45 -5.83 -13.28 -5.42
N ALA A 46 -6.93 -12.79 -4.83
CA ALA A 46 -7.52 -11.50 -5.19
C ALA A 46 -6.58 -10.33 -4.84
N ALA A 47 -5.93 -10.38 -3.68
CA ALA A 47 -4.97 -9.37 -3.25
C ALA A 47 -3.71 -9.35 -4.12
N GLY A 48 -3.19 -10.53 -4.48
CA GLY A 48 -2.02 -10.65 -5.35
C GLY A 48 -2.28 -10.10 -6.76
N MET A 49 -3.41 -10.47 -7.37
CA MET A 49 -3.81 -9.93 -8.68
C MET A 49 -4.00 -8.41 -8.64
N PHE A 50 -4.60 -7.90 -7.57
CA PHE A 50 -4.79 -6.45 -7.39
C PHE A 50 -3.45 -5.73 -7.19
N ALA A 51 -2.56 -6.23 -6.33
CA ALA A 51 -1.23 -5.66 -6.10
C ALA A 51 -0.42 -5.60 -7.41
N PHE A 52 -0.40 -6.69 -8.17
CA PHE A 52 0.25 -6.76 -9.47
C PHE A 52 -0.34 -5.75 -10.47
N GLY A 53 -1.67 -5.77 -10.62
CA GLY A 53 -2.37 -4.91 -11.57
C GLY A 53 -2.23 -3.42 -11.25
N GLN A 54 -2.42 -3.03 -9.98
CA GLN A 54 -2.24 -1.63 -9.57
C GLN A 54 -0.79 -1.17 -9.71
N GLY A 55 0.16 -2.06 -9.43
CA GLY A 55 1.57 -1.77 -9.60
C GLY A 55 1.94 -1.52 -11.07
N LEU A 56 1.45 -2.37 -11.98
CA LEU A 56 1.66 -2.18 -13.42
C LEU A 56 1.07 -0.87 -13.92
N VAL A 57 -0.16 -0.54 -13.49
CA VAL A 57 -0.79 0.73 -13.86
C VAL A 57 0.03 1.91 -13.35
N MET A 58 0.52 1.83 -12.11
CA MET A 58 1.37 2.88 -11.52
C MET A 58 2.71 3.01 -12.27
N ASP A 59 3.34 1.90 -12.66
CA ASP A 59 4.58 1.92 -13.43
C ASP A 59 4.37 2.57 -14.82
N ILE A 60 3.27 2.25 -15.51
CA ILE A 60 2.92 2.89 -16.79
C ILE A 60 2.68 4.40 -16.61
N TYR A 61 2.02 4.80 -15.52
CA TYR A 61 1.62 6.21 -15.31
C TYR A 61 2.73 7.10 -14.76
N SER A 62 3.59 6.55 -13.91
CA SER A 62 4.66 7.31 -13.24
C SER A 62 5.87 7.55 -14.12
N GLY A 63 6.01 6.81 -15.23
CA GLY A 63 7.25 6.78 -16.02
C GLY A 63 8.45 6.29 -15.20
N GLY A 64 8.20 5.59 -14.09
CA GLY A 64 9.21 5.09 -13.17
C GLY A 64 10.03 3.92 -13.76
N LEU A 65 11.03 3.47 -13.00
CA LEU A 65 11.87 2.32 -13.36
C LEU A 65 10.99 1.09 -13.68
N TYR A 66 11.23 0.47 -14.83
CA TYR A 66 10.53 -0.69 -15.41
C TYR A 66 10.03 -1.75 -14.39
N GLY A 67 8.87 -1.55 -13.76
CA GLY A 67 8.29 -2.51 -12.81
C GLY A 67 8.54 -2.23 -11.33
N LEU A 68 9.05 -1.05 -10.96
CA LEU A 68 9.38 -0.67 -9.58
C LEU A 68 8.16 -0.81 -8.66
N PHE A 69 7.04 -0.18 -9.04
CA PHE A 69 5.83 -0.16 -8.24
C PHE A 69 5.13 -1.53 -8.23
N THR A 70 5.17 -2.28 -9.33
CA THR A 70 4.75 -3.70 -9.34
C THR A 70 5.51 -4.53 -8.32
N LEU A 71 6.84 -4.40 -8.28
CA LEU A 71 7.66 -5.15 -7.32
C LEU A 71 7.36 -4.73 -5.88
N LEU A 72 7.23 -3.42 -5.63
CA LEU A 72 6.88 -2.89 -4.31
C LEU A 72 5.56 -3.45 -3.78
N TYR A 73 4.49 -3.40 -4.58
CA TYR A 73 3.18 -3.89 -4.15
C TYR A 73 3.16 -5.41 -4.00
N LEU A 74 3.94 -6.15 -4.80
CA LEU A 74 4.15 -7.58 -4.58
C LEU A 74 4.94 -7.87 -3.30
N CYS A 75 5.95 -7.08 -2.95
CA CYS A 75 6.66 -7.19 -1.68
C CYS A 75 5.74 -6.92 -0.50
N VAL A 76 4.87 -5.91 -0.60
CA VAL A 76 3.82 -5.64 0.40
C VAL A 76 2.90 -6.85 0.55
N TYR A 77 2.38 -7.38 -0.56
CA TYR A 77 1.57 -8.60 -0.57
C TYR A 77 2.29 -9.78 0.07
N ALA A 78 3.57 -10.01 -0.24
CA ALA A 78 4.37 -11.07 0.34
C ALA A 78 4.56 -10.87 1.86
N GLY A 79 4.80 -9.64 2.30
CA GLY A 79 4.88 -9.27 3.72
C GLY A 79 3.58 -9.60 4.47
N ILE A 80 2.43 -9.28 3.87
CA ILE A 80 1.11 -9.63 4.42
C ILE A 80 0.92 -11.15 4.46
N TYR A 81 1.28 -11.84 3.37
CA TYR A 81 1.15 -13.29 3.25
C TYR A 81 1.98 -14.04 4.31
N LEU A 82 3.21 -13.60 4.56
CA LEU A 82 4.07 -14.13 5.62
C LEU A 82 3.57 -13.74 7.01
N GLY A 83 3.12 -12.49 7.17
CA GLY A 83 2.50 -11.97 8.38
C GLY A 83 1.21 -12.68 8.79
N ARG A 84 0.58 -13.41 7.85
CA ARG A 84 -0.66 -14.18 8.05
C ARG A 84 -0.62 -15.11 9.28
N ARG A 85 0.56 -15.62 9.61
CA ARG A 85 0.71 -16.58 10.70
C ARG A 85 0.98 -15.93 12.06
N LEU A 86 1.42 -14.67 12.06
CA LEU A 86 1.92 -13.97 13.25
C LEU A 86 0.86 -13.11 13.94
N PHE A 87 -0.15 -12.63 13.21
CA PHE A 87 -1.14 -11.68 13.73
C PHE A 87 -2.57 -12.19 13.62
N ASN A 88 -3.42 -11.83 14.58
CA ASN A 88 -4.87 -12.08 14.49
C ASN A 88 -5.52 -10.99 13.63
N PHE A 89 -5.86 -11.36 12.40
CA PHE A 89 -6.39 -10.49 11.34
C PHE A 89 -7.81 -9.96 11.55
N LEU A 90 -8.55 -10.59 12.46
CA LEU A 90 -9.94 -10.26 12.74
C LEU A 90 -10.09 -9.17 13.80
N ASP A 91 -9.06 -8.94 14.62
CA ASP A 91 -9.08 -7.89 15.64
C ASP A 91 -8.66 -6.54 15.02
N PRO A 92 -9.38 -5.42 15.29
CA PRO A 92 -9.03 -4.10 14.77
C PRO A 92 -7.59 -3.68 15.09
N LYS A 93 -7.02 -4.13 16.22
CA LYS A 93 -5.61 -3.88 16.55
C LYS A 93 -4.66 -4.61 15.60
N GLY A 94 -4.98 -5.86 15.24
CA GLY A 94 -4.21 -6.64 14.27
C GLY A 94 -4.28 -6.06 12.86
N GLN A 95 -5.45 -5.54 12.47
CA GLN A 95 -5.63 -4.84 11.19
C GLN A 95 -4.80 -3.55 11.11
N ALA A 96 -4.78 -2.76 12.18
CA ALA A 96 -3.95 -1.56 12.23
C ALA A 96 -2.45 -1.90 12.14
N LEU A 97 -2.00 -2.95 12.85
CA LEU A 97 -0.61 -3.36 12.91
C LEU A 97 -0.12 -3.94 11.57
N ILE A 98 -0.91 -4.82 10.93
CA ILE A 98 -0.52 -5.38 9.63
C ILE A 98 -0.43 -4.29 8.56
N VAL A 99 -1.35 -3.31 8.57
CA VAL A 99 -1.31 -2.20 7.60
C VAL A 99 -0.10 -1.31 7.85
N SER A 100 0.16 -0.91 9.09
CA SER A 100 1.31 -0.06 9.38
C SER A 100 2.62 -0.75 9.01
N LEU A 101 2.77 -2.04 9.34
CA LEU A 101 3.93 -2.84 8.95
C LEU A 101 4.07 -2.96 7.43
N SER A 102 2.95 -3.16 6.72
CA SER A 102 2.92 -3.25 5.26
C SER A 102 3.38 -1.96 4.58
N VAL A 103 2.87 -0.81 5.04
CA VAL A 103 3.28 0.51 4.53
C VAL A 103 4.74 0.79 4.85
N LEU A 104 5.20 0.43 6.05
CA LEU A 104 6.59 0.62 6.44
C LEU A 104 7.53 -0.23 5.58
N LEU A 105 7.17 -1.50 5.32
CA LEU A 105 7.90 -2.36 4.40
C LEU A 105 7.93 -1.77 2.99
N GLU A 106 6.80 -1.26 2.48
CA GLU A 106 6.75 -0.59 1.17
C GLU A 106 7.78 0.56 1.09
N LYS A 107 7.79 1.45 2.09
CA LYS A 107 8.72 2.61 2.10
C LYS A 107 10.17 2.18 2.24
N LEU A 108 10.47 1.16 3.06
CA LEU A 108 11.82 0.62 3.20
C LEU A 108 12.31 0.01 1.89
N PHE A 109 11.52 -0.84 1.24
CA PHE A 109 11.88 -1.41 -0.05
C PHE A 109 12.07 -0.33 -1.11
N PHE A 110 11.24 0.72 -1.10
CA PHE A 110 11.36 1.83 -2.04
C PHE A 110 12.71 2.55 -1.87
N ILE A 111 13.11 2.84 -0.62
CA ILE A 111 14.43 3.43 -0.31
C ILE A 111 15.56 2.53 -0.79
N ILE A 112 15.50 1.23 -0.45
CA ILE A 112 16.55 0.26 -0.80
C ILE A 112 16.72 0.20 -2.32
N ILE A 113 15.63 0.04 -3.07
CA ILE A 113 15.69 -0.06 -4.53
C ILE A 113 16.22 1.25 -5.13
N LEU A 114 15.75 2.40 -4.67
CA LEU A 114 16.27 3.69 -5.15
C LEU A 114 17.75 3.89 -4.82
N THR A 115 18.22 3.43 -3.67
CA THR A 115 19.64 3.53 -3.29
C THR A 115 20.52 2.65 -4.17
N ILE A 116 20.02 1.46 -4.57
CA ILE A 116 20.75 0.54 -5.45
C ILE A 116 20.78 1.04 -6.89
N PHE A 117 19.65 1.56 -7.41
CA PHE A 117 19.51 1.92 -8.82
C PHE A 117 19.82 3.37 -9.15
N SER A 118 19.83 4.26 -8.15
CA SER A 118 20.13 5.68 -8.33
C SER A 118 21.36 6.05 -7.52
N GLU A 119 22.51 6.13 -8.18
CA GLU A 119 23.73 6.63 -7.57
C GLU A 119 23.52 8.07 -7.08
N GLY A 120 23.75 8.31 -5.78
CA GLY A 120 23.77 9.67 -5.21
C GLY A 120 22.48 10.16 -4.53
N ILE A 121 21.43 9.35 -4.37
CA ILE A 121 20.27 9.76 -3.56
C ILE A 121 20.61 9.65 -2.07
N ILE A 122 20.92 10.78 -1.45
CA ILE A 122 21.06 10.89 0.02
C ILE A 122 19.67 11.10 0.60
N PHE A 123 19.09 10.07 1.21
CA PHE A 123 17.83 10.19 1.92
C PHE A 123 18.01 11.02 3.20
N SER A 124 17.20 12.07 3.35
CA SER A 124 17.18 12.87 4.57
C SER A 124 16.57 12.10 5.74
N CYS A 125 17.04 12.35 6.97
CA CYS A 125 16.41 11.86 8.20
C CYS A 125 14.90 12.22 8.25
N SER A 126 14.53 13.36 7.67
CA SER A 126 13.14 13.79 7.50
C SER A 126 12.30 12.79 6.69
N PHE A 127 12.87 12.15 5.66
CA PHE A 127 12.16 11.16 4.83
C PHE A 127 11.81 9.89 5.61
N LEU A 128 12.73 9.44 6.48
CA LEU A 128 12.49 8.29 7.36
C LEU A 128 11.37 8.61 8.36
N TRP A 129 11.39 9.82 8.93
CA TRP A 129 10.34 10.25 9.85
C TRP A 129 8.97 10.37 9.21
N ILE A 130 8.91 10.92 8.00
CA ILE A 130 7.63 10.99 7.29
C ILE A 130 7.14 9.58 6.91
N SER A 131 8.04 8.65 6.58
CA SER A 131 7.67 7.25 6.30
C SER A 131 7.04 6.56 7.51
N VAL A 132 7.59 6.77 8.71
CA VAL A 132 7.02 6.25 9.96
C VAL A 132 5.64 6.86 10.23
N VAL A 133 5.49 8.18 10.06
CA VAL A 133 4.21 8.86 10.25
C VAL A 133 3.15 8.38 9.25
N SER A 134 3.54 8.16 7.99
CA SER A 134 2.65 7.59 6.96
C SER A 134 2.21 6.16 7.31
N ALA A 135 3.12 5.34 7.83
CA ALA A 135 2.79 3.99 8.29
C ALA A 135 1.79 4.01 9.47
N ILE A 136 2.03 4.85 10.47
CA ILE A 136 1.15 4.98 11.65
C ILE A 136 -0.23 5.51 11.24
N SER A 137 -0.29 6.58 10.45
CA SER A 137 -1.55 7.16 9.98
C SER A 137 -2.35 6.16 9.13
N SER A 138 -1.68 5.40 8.26
CA SER A 138 -2.33 4.34 7.47
C SER A 138 -2.90 3.23 8.35
N GLY A 139 -2.14 2.79 9.37
CA GLY A 139 -2.60 1.80 10.33
C GLY A 139 -3.80 2.26 11.16
N LEU A 140 -3.83 3.53 11.57
CA LEU A 140 -4.96 4.11 12.33
C LEU A 140 -6.22 4.24 11.48
N ILE A 141 -6.07 4.61 10.21
CA ILE A 141 -7.19 4.83 9.28
C ILE A 141 -7.74 3.49 8.75
N ALA A 142 -6.91 2.46 8.65
CA ALA A 142 -7.29 1.14 8.14
C ALA A 142 -8.55 0.53 8.76
N PRO A 143 -8.68 0.37 10.10
CA PRO A 143 -9.88 -0.23 10.69
C PRO A 143 -11.14 0.59 10.39
N VAL A 144 -11.03 1.92 10.31
CA VAL A 144 -12.14 2.80 9.92
C VAL A 144 -12.56 2.53 8.47
N ILE A 145 -11.60 2.48 7.55
CA ILE A 145 -11.86 2.16 6.15
C ILE A 145 -12.44 0.75 5.99
N PHE A 146 -11.94 -0.23 6.72
CA PHE A 146 -12.43 -1.61 6.68
C PHE A 146 -13.86 -1.69 7.21
N SER A 147 -14.19 -0.92 8.25
CA SER A 147 -15.56 -0.82 8.76
C SER A 147 -16.52 -0.21 7.73
N LEU A 148 -16.12 0.85 7.02
CA LEU A 148 -16.93 1.48 5.98
C LEU A 148 -17.14 0.56 4.77
N LEU A 149 -16.08 -0.11 4.30
CA LEU A 149 -16.13 -1.05 3.18
C LEU A 149 -16.90 -2.33 3.55
N SER A 150 -16.75 -2.84 4.77
CA SER A 150 -17.52 -4.01 5.23
C SER A 150 -19.00 -3.68 5.43
N ARG A 151 -19.35 -2.44 5.80
CA ARG A 151 -20.74 -1.97 5.88
C ARG A 151 -21.45 -1.99 4.52
N GLN A 152 -20.72 -1.81 3.41
CA GLN A 152 -21.28 -1.99 2.06
C GLN A 152 -21.47 -3.46 1.66
N LYS A 153 -20.86 -4.39 2.40
CA LYS A 153 -21.03 -5.85 2.21
C LYS A 153 -22.27 -6.40 2.96
N VAL A 154 -23.07 -5.54 3.62
CA VAL A 154 -24.35 -5.91 4.25
C VAL A 154 -25.46 -6.04 3.19
N ILE A 155 -25.26 -6.97 2.24
CA ILE A 155 -26.33 -7.74 1.63
C ILE A 155 -25.76 -9.15 1.44
N PRO A 156 -25.95 -10.06 2.40
CA PRO A 156 -25.81 -11.48 2.14
C PRO A 156 -27.11 -11.98 1.51
N VAL A 157 -27.02 -12.51 0.30
CA VAL A 157 -27.91 -13.60 -0.17
C VAL A 157 -27.01 -14.67 -0.74
#